data_AF-A0A800MDE1-F1
#
_entry.id   AF-A0A800MDE1-F1
#
_cell.length_a   1.000
_cell.length_b   1.000
_cell.length_c   1.000
_cell.angle_alpha   90.00
_cell.angle_beta   90.00
_cell.angle_gamma   90.00
#
_symmetry.space_group_name_H-M   'P 1'
#
loop_
_entity.id
_entity.type
_entity.pdbx_description
1 polymer ?
#
loop_
_entity_poly.entity_id
_entity_poly.type
_entity_poly.pdbx_seq_one_letter_code
_entity_poly.pdbx_strand_id
1 'polypeptide(L)'
;MASACVLKFLDEQGLSLDIKVVEIWPEFGRSEKENISFKDVLTHGAGIPALNEQVSVFNYNEVIKAIEMQAPLWEIGVGHGYHPRTFGFLLDEFVRRLEGISLGRYFNETFAVPMGLEFWIGLPQEYHSRVATLYPGKMSNPDDEEAFYKAFMDSESLTRKAFGSPAGLGGVSGMNSPDSWSAG
;
A
#
# COMPACT_ATOMS: atom_id res chain seq x y z
N MET A 1 10.33 2.45 -2.13
CA MET A 1 10.27 3.15 -3.44
C MET A 1 8.96 3.91 -3.66
N ALA A 2 7.78 3.33 -3.42
CA ALA A 2 6.51 4.04 -3.57
C ALA A 2 6.47 5.41 -2.84
N SER A 3 6.87 5.48 -1.57
CA SER A 3 6.92 6.76 -0.83
C SER A 3 7.88 7.78 -1.46
N ALA A 4 8.99 7.33 -2.06
CA ALA A 4 9.93 8.22 -2.73
C ALA A 4 9.31 8.87 -3.98
N CYS A 5 8.39 8.18 -4.66
CA CYS A 5 7.66 8.74 -5.79
C CYS A 5 6.77 9.90 -5.34
N VAL A 6 5.97 9.68 -4.28
CA VAL A 6 5.10 10.71 -3.71
C VAL A 6 5.91 11.87 -3.14
N LEU A 7 6.98 11.58 -2.38
CA LEU A 7 7.84 12.62 -1.80
C LEU A 7 8.54 13.48 -2.88
N LYS A 8 9.03 12.85 -3.95
CA LYS A 8 9.64 13.58 -5.07
C LYS A 8 8.62 14.52 -5.73
N PHE A 9 7.41 14.04 -5.98
CA PHE A 9 6.36 14.88 -6.54
C PHE A 9 6.05 16.08 -5.63
N LEU A 10 5.85 15.83 -4.33
CA LEU A 10 5.55 16.91 -3.38
C LEU A 10 6.69 17.95 -3.34
N ASP A 11 7.94 17.50 -3.37
CA ASP A 11 9.13 18.37 -3.44
C ASP A 11 9.15 19.22 -4.73
N GLU A 12 8.89 18.61 -5.90
CA GLU A 12 8.85 19.32 -7.19
C GLU A 12 7.76 20.39 -7.27
N GLN A 13 6.64 20.17 -6.59
CA GLN A 13 5.54 21.13 -6.50
C GLN A 13 5.69 22.11 -5.32
N GLY A 14 6.72 21.98 -4.49
CA GLY A 14 6.90 22.79 -3.28
C GLY A 14 5.79 22.61 -2.23
N LEU A 15 5.16 21.43 -2.19
CA LEU A 15 4.06 21.10 -1.29
C LEU A 15 4.57 20.54 0.04
N SER A 16 4.01 21.04 1.15
CA SER A 16 4.26 20.49 2.47
C SER A 16 3.58 19.12 2.65
N LEU A 17 4.15 18.25 3.48
CA LEU A 17 3.52 17.00 3.92
C LEU A 17 2.22 17.23 4.71
N ASP A 18 1.99 18.43 5.23
CA ASP A 18 0.78 18.78 5.97
C ASP A 18 -0.43 19.06 5.06
N ILE A 19 -0.24 19.08 3.72
CA ILE A 19 -1.36 19.19 2.77
C ILE A 19 -2.35 18.05 3.00
N LYS A 20 -3.64 18.37 2.95
CA LYS A 20 -4.71 17.38 3.13
C LYS A 20 -4.83 16.52 1.89
N VAL A 21 -5.07 15.23 2.10
CA VAL A 21 -5.23 14.26 1.01
C VAL A 21 -6.39 14.68 0.08
N VAL A 22 -7.45 15.26 0.65
CA VAL A 22 -8.64 15.70 -0.09
C VAL A 22 -8.38 16.80 -1.11
N GLU A 23 -7.28 17.55 -0.99
CA GLU A 23 -6.91 18.56 -1.99
C GLU A 23 -6.56 17.93 -3.35
N ILE A 24 -6.12 16.66 -3.34
CA ILE A 24 -5.74 15.90 -4.54
C ILE A 24 -6.75 14.78 -4.81
N TRP A 25 -7.30 14.17 -3.77
CA TRP A 25 -8.27 13.08 -3.84
C TRP A 25 -9.53 13.42 -3.03
N PRO A 26 -10.47 14.23 -3.58
CA PRO A 26 -11.65 14.68 -2.83
C PRO A 26 -12.51 13.54 -2.27
N GLU A 27 -12.65 12.44 -3.01
CA GLU A 27 -13.45 11.28 -2.58
C GLU A 27 -12.86 10.57 -1.35
N PHE A 28 -11.56 10.74 -1.08
CA PHE A 28 -10.91 10.23 0.13
C PHE A 28 -11.55 10.81 1.39
N GLY A 29 -12.05 12.05 1.35
CA GLY A 29 -12.57 12.78 2.52
C GLY A 29 -13.85 12.20 3.12
N ARG A 30 -14.47 11.20 2.49
CA ARG A 30 -15.64 10.52 3.06
C ARG A 30 -15.28 9.85 4.38
N SER A 31 -16.30 9.61 5.23
CA SER A 31 -16.14 8.87 6.48
C SER A 31 -15.09 9.48 7.43
N GLU A 32 -15.14 10.81 7.63
CA GLU A 32 -14.33 11.55 8.62
C GLU A 32 -12.81 11.57 8.30
N LYS A 33 -12.46 11.53 7.01
CA LYS A 33 -11.07 11.52 6.54
C LYS A 33 -10.60 12.85 5.96
N GLU A 34 -11.44 13.89 5.98
CA GLU A 34 -11.15 15.20 5.36
C GLU A 34 -9.92 15.92 5.93
N ASN A 35 -9.55 15.61 7.17
CA ASN A 35 -8.43 16.22 7.86
C ASN A 35 -7.12 15.41 7.78
N ILE A 36 -7.11 14.25 7.14
CA ILE A 36 -5.92 13.41 6.99
C ILE A 36 -4.95 14.07 6.00
N SER A 37 -3.70 14.20 6.42
CA SER A 37 -2.61 14.75 5.60
C SER A 37 -1.77 13.68 4.90
N PHE A 38 -0.94 14.09 3.94
CA PHE A 38 0.05 13.20 3.33
C PHE A 38 1.03 12.66 4.37
N LYS A 39 1.41 13.46 5.36
CA LYS A 39 2.21 13.03 6.52
C LYS A 39 1.55 11.85 7.23
N ASP A 40 0.27 11.96 7.57
CA ASP A 40 -0.47 10.91 8.28
C ASP A 40 -0.48 9.59 7.48
N VAL A 41 -0.65 9.65 6.16
CA VAL A 41 -0.58 8.46 5.30
C VAL A 41 0.82 7.87 5.28
N LEU A 42 1.84 8.70 5.01
CA LEU A 42 3.24 8.28 4.89
C LEU A 42 3.82 7.73 6.20
N THR A 43 3.28 8.12 7.35
CA THR A 43 3.66 7.61 8.68
C THR A 43 2.69 6.56 9.23
N HIS A 44 1.81 5.99 8.41
CA HIS A 44 0.84 4.96 8.82
C HIS A 44 -0.14 5.40 9.93
N GLY A 45 -0.39 6.70 10.06
CA GLY A 45 -1.33 7.33 11.00
C GLY A 45 -2.75 7.48 10.46
N ALA A 46 -2.99 7.23 9.16
CA ALA A 46 -4.28 7.47 8.49
C ALA A 46 -5.44 6.55 8.92
N GLY A 47 -5.24 5.59 9.82
CA GLY A 47 -6.35 4.81 10.38
C GLY A 47 -6.92 3.70 9.50
N ILE A 48 -6.36 3.41 8.33
CA ILE A 48 -6.98 2.54 7.31
C ILE A 48 -6.10 1.32 6.91
N PRO A 49 -5.53 0.54 7.85
CA PRO A 49 -4.69 -0.60 7.52
C PRO A 49 -5.48 -1.82 7.03
N ALA A 50 -6.81 -1.82 7.22
CA ALA A 50 -7.73 -2.85 6.78
C ALA A 50 -9.03 -2.21 6.28
N LEU A 51 -9.73 -2.90 5.38
CA LEU A 51 -11.00 -2.48 4.80
C LEU A 51 -12.14 -3.36 5.31
N ASN A 52 -13.29 -2.75 5.57
CA ASN A 52 -14.54 -3.43 5.92
C ASN A 52 -15.07 -4.26 4.73
N GLU A 53 -14.94 -3.72 3.51
CA GLU A 53 -15.32 -4.41 2.28
C GLU A 53 -14.32 -5.50 1.92
N GLN A 54 -14.83 -6.68 1.59
CA GLN A 54 -14.01 -7.80 1.11
C GLN A 54 -13.76 -7.67 -0.39
N VAL A 55 -12.69 -6.98 -0.74
CA VAL A 55 -12.28 -6.73 -2.13
C VAL A 55 -10.98 -7.47 -2.46
N SER A 56 -10.86 -7.94 -3.70
CA SER A 56 -9.64 -8.59 -4.18
C SER A 56 -8.52 -7.56 -4.39
N VAL A 57 -7.30 -7.89 -3.96
CA VAL A 57 -6.09 -7.10 -4.20
C VAL A 57 -5.80 -6.91 -5.70
N PHE A 58 -6.33 -7.78 -6.56
CA PHE A 58 -6.17 -7.65 -8.01
C PHE A 58 -7.19 -6.68 -8.65
N ASN A 59 -8.20 -6.22 -7.91
CA ASN A 59 -9.19 -5.27 -8.42
C ASN A 59 -8.93 -3.86 -7.87
N TYR A 60 -8.02 -3.15 -8.53
CA TYR A 60 -7.60 -1.81 -8.13
C TYR A 60 -8.77 -0.86 -7.84
N ASN A 61 -9.71 -0.76 -8.77
CA ASN A 61 -10.83 0.19 -8.67
C ASN A 61 -11.76 -0.14 -7.49
N GLU A 62 -11.96 -1.42 -7.18
CA GLU A 62 -12.74 -1.82 -6.00
C GLU A 62 -12.00 -1.53 -4.70
N VAL A 63 -10.68 -1.72 -4.66
CA VAL A 63 -9.85 -1.35 -3.51
C VAL A 63 -9.89 0.15 -3.24
N ILE A 64 -9.74 0.99 -4.28
CA ILE A 64 -9.82 2.46 -4.14
C ILE A 64 -11.20 2.89 -3.62
N LYS A 65 -12.29 2.35 -4.17
CA LYS A 65 -13.65 2.63 -3.66
C LYS A 65 -13.83 2.20 -2.21
N ALA A 66 -13.30 1.05 -1.82
CA ALA A 66 -13.36 0.58 -0.45
C ALA A 66 -12.53 1.48 0.50
N ILE A 67 -11.37 1.98 0.07
CA ILE A 67 -10.57 2.97 0.81
C ILE A 67 -11.35 4.27 1.01
N GLU A 68 -12.01 4.79 -0.05
CA GLU A 68 -12.82 6.01 0.05
C GLU A 68 -13.92 5.86 1.11
N MET A 69 -14.57 4.70 1.19
CA MET A 69 -15.67 4.45 2.12
C MET A 69 -15.22 4.09 3.55
N GLN A 70 -13.98 3.63 3.73
CA GLN A 70 -13.46 3.18 5.03
C GLN A 70 -13.33 4.36 6.01
N ALA A 71 -13.98 4.26 7.17
CA ALA A 71 -13.71 5.15 8.30
C ALA A 71 -12.39 4.75 8.99
N PRO A 72 -11.62 5.72 9.54
CA PRO A 72 -10.47 5.40 10.38
C PRO A 72 -10.83 4.41 11.51
N LEU A 73 -9.99 3.40 11.71
CA LEU A 73 -10.15 2.39 12.76
C LEU A 73 -9.66 2.87 14.14
N TRP A 74 -9.09 4.07 14.19
CA TRP A 74 -8.73 4.79 15.41
C TRP A 74 -8.80 6.29 15.15
N GLU A 75 -8.81 7.07 16.24
CA GLU A 75 -8.77 8.53 16.19
C GLU A 75 -7.45 9.02 15.57
N ILE A 76 -7.55 9.83 14.51
CA ILE A 76 -6.39 10.36 13.80
C ILE A 76 -5.55 11.24 14.74
N GLY A 77 -4.23 11.02 14.74
CA GLY A 77 -3.28 11.74 15.59
C GLY A 77 -2.98 11.06 16.94
N VAL A 78 -3.76 10.04 17.35
CA VAL A 78 -3.54 9.31 18.60
C VAL A 78 -2.49 8.21 18.46
N GLY A 79 -2.22 7.73 17.24
CA GLY A 79 -1.21 6.70 17.00
C GLY A 79 -1.09 6.30 15.53
N HIS A 80 -0.36 5.21 15.31
CA HIS A 80 -0.15 4.62 13.99
C HIS A 80 -0.36 3.11 14.02
N GLY A 81 -0.65 2.52 12.86
CA GLY A 81 -0.74 1.09 12.68
C GLY A 81 -0.30 0.73 11.27
N TYR A 82 0.62 -0.22 11.12
CA TYR A 82 1.18 -0.55 9.81
C TYR A 82 0.06 -0.90 8.81
N HIS A 83 0.15 -0.36 7.59
CA HIS A 83 -0.81 -0.57 6.49
C HIS A 83 -0.20 -1.54 5.46
N PRO A 84 -0.02 -2.83 5.77
CA PRO A 84 0.79 -3.76 4.97
C PRO A 84 0.29 -3.93 3.54
N ARG A 85 -1.00 -3.68 3.27
CA ARG A 85 -1.61 -3.90 1.95
C ARG A 85 -2.25 -2.64 1.37
N THR A 86 -2.91 -1.82 2.18
CA THR A 86 -3.57 -0.59 1.70
C THR A 86 -2.56 0.51 1.34
N PHE A 87 -1.36 0.52 1.94
CA PHE A 87 -0.35 1.56 1.70
C PHE A 87 0.06 1.70 0.23
N GLY A 88 0.26 0.58 -0.47
CA GLY A 88 0.62 0.60 -1.89
C GLY A 88 -0.47 1.27 -2.75
N PHE A 89 -1.75 0.96 -2.49
CA PHE A 89 -2.88 1.56 -3.20
C PHE A 89 -3.04 3.05 -2.90
N LEU A 90 -2.86 3.45 -1.64
CA LEU A 90 -2.91 4.87 -1.25
C LEU A 90 -1.88 5.69 -2.03
N LEU A 91 -0.64 5.21 -2.08
CA LEU A 91 0.42 5.92 -2.80
C LEU A 91 0.25 5.83 -4.32
N ASP A 92 -0.26 4.71 -4.84
CA ASP A 92 -0.56 4.59 -6.28
C ASP A 92 -1.65 5.56 -6.71
N GLU A 93 -2.73 5.69 -5.94
CA GLU A 93 -3.82 6.62 -6.27
C GLU A 93 -3.36 8.08 -6.22
N PHE A 94 -2.45 8.43 -5.30
CA PHE A 94 -1.81 9.75 -5.31
C PHE A 94 -1.07 9.98 -6.62
N VAL A 95 -0.20 9.06 -7.03
CA VAL A 95 0.56 9.21 -8.28
C VAL A 95 -0.38 9.27 -9.48
N ARG A 96 -1.42 8.44 -9.54
CA ARG A 96 -2.40 8.47 -10.64
C ARG A 96 -3.13 9.80 -10.75
N ARG A 97 -3.50 10.41 -9.62
CA ARG A 97 -4.17 11.72 -9.63
C ARG A 97 -3.25 12.87 -9.98
N LEU A 98 -1.98 12.75 -9.62
CA LEU A 98 -0.97 13.79 -9.83
C LEU A 98 -0.37 13.75 -11.25
N GLU A 99 -0.11 12.55 -11.77
CA GLU A 99 0.66 12.32 -13.00
C GLU A 99 -0.14 11.61 -14.11
N GLY A 100 -1.35 11.13 -13.82
CA GLY A 100 -2.19 10.44 -14.80
C GLY A 100 -1.71 9.04 -15.21
N ILE A 101 -0.68 8.51 -14.54
CA ILE A 101 -0.08 7.19 -14.79
C ILE A 101 0.04 6.38 -13.49
N SER A 102 0.23 5.07 -13.60
CA SER A 102 0.46 4.24 -12.40
C SER A 102 1.78 4.57 -11.73
N LEU A 103 1.86 4.28 -10.43
CA LEU A 103 3.07 4.40 -9.64
C LEU A 103 4.19 3.53 -10.19
N GLY A 104 3.90 2.33 -10.69
CA GLY A 104 4.92 1.50 -11.33
C GLY A 104 5.54 2.15 -12.56
N ARG A 105 4.71 2.78 -13.41
CA ARG A 105 5.17 3.51 -14.57
C ARG A 105 5.95 4.77 -14.18
N TYR A 106 5.42 5.58 -13.27
CA TYR A 106 6.09 6.79 -12.78
C TYR A 106 7.45 6.44 -12.16
N PHE A 107 7.50 5.42 -11.31
CA PHE A 107 8.74 4.93 -10.72
C PHE A 107 9.76 4.53 -11.79
N ASN A 108 9.32 3.80 -12.83
CA ASN A 108 10.20 3.35 -13.89
C ASN A 108 10.80 4.52 -14.69
N GLU A 109 9.97 5.46 -15.11
CA GLU A 109 10.38 6.63 -15.90
C GLU A 109 11.23 7.62 -15.08
N THR A 110 10.92 7.77 -13.79
CA THR A 110 11.52 8.80 -12.92
C THR A 110 12.78 8.33 -12.19
N PHE A 111 12.85 7.06 -11.80
CA PHE A 111 13.95 6.51 -11.00
C PHE A 111 14.66 5.37 -11.71
N ALA A 112 13.94 4.32 -12.11
CA ALA A 112 14.58 3.08 -12.52
C ALA A 112 15.41 3.25 -13.81
N VAL A 113 14.82 3.83 -14.87
CA VAL A 113 15.50 4.03 -16.15
C VAL A 113 16.67 5.02 -16.03
N PRO A 114 16.51 6.23 -15.44
CA PRO A 114 17.61 7.18 -15.32
C PRO A 114 18.80 6.66 -14.49
N MET A 115 18.54 5.78 -13.52
CA MET A 115 19.56 5.19 -12.64
C MET A 115 20.08 3.82 -13.12
N GLY A 116 19.55 3.28 -14.23
CA GLY A 116 19.91 1.94 -14.72
C GLY A 116 19.55 0.80 -13.76
N LEU A 117 18.45 0.94 -13.02
CA LEU A 117 18.02 -0.06 -12.02
C LEU A 117 17.21 -1.18 -12.68
N GLU A 118 17.56 -2.41 -12.32
CA GLU A 118 16.73 -3.60 -12.56
C GLU A 118 15.72 -3.77 -11.41
N PHE A 119 14.79 -2.81 -11.29
CA PHE A 119 13.75 -2.78 -10.25
C PHE A 119 12.40 -2.46 -10.89
N TRP A 120 11.36 -3.22 -10.52
CA TRP A 120 10.02 -3.05 -11.06
C TRP A 120 8.94 -3.03 -9.98
N ILE A 121 7.91 -2.23 -10.22
CA ILE A 121 6.60 -2.31 -9.61
C ILE A 121 5.68 -2.57 -10.79
N GLY A 122 5.21 -3.82 -10.94
CA GLY A 122 4.71 -4.35 -12.21
C GLY A 122 5.87 -4.77 -13.13
N LEU A 123 6.29 -6.03 -13.04
CA LEU A 123 7.38 -6.61 -13.83
C LEU A 123 6.92 -6.92 -15.27
N PRO A 124 7.62 -6.39 -16.29
CA PRO A 124 7.34 -6.74 -17.69
C PRO A 124 7.48 -8.24 -17.95
N GLN A 125 6.60 -8.76 -18.80
CA GLN A 125 6.44 -10.20 -19.05
C GLN A 125 7.72 -10.87 -19.55
N GLU A 126 8.52 -10.16 -20.35
CA GLU A 126 9.79 -10.65 -20.88
C GLU A 126 10.80 -11.03 -19.79
N TYR A 127 10.65 -10.49 -18.58
CA TYR A 127 11.53 -10.75 -17.44
C TYR A 127 10.97 -11.79 -16.46
N HIS A 128 9.76 -12.31 -16.66
CA HIS A 128 9.14 -13.30 -15.76
C HIS A 128 9.99 -14.57 -15.58
N SER A 129 10.72 -14.96 -16.63
CA SER A 129 11.64 -16.11 -16.60
C SER A 129 12.78 -15.97 -15.58
N ARG A 130 13.06 -14.75 -15.12
CA ARG A 130 14.11 -14.46 -14.13
C ARG A 130 13.61 -14.48 -12.68
N VAL A 131 12.30 -14.61 -12.46
CA VAL A 131 11.73 -14.57 -11.11
C VAL A 131 12.04 -15.87 -10.38
N ALA A 132 12.77 -15.76 -9.27
CA ALA A 132 13.04 -16.90 -8.41
C ALA A 132 11.76 -17.35 -7.69
N THR A 133 11.60 -18.66 -7.49
CA THR A 133 10.52 -19.21 -6.68
C THR A 133 10.69 -18.81 -5.22
N LEU A 134 9.70 -18.12 -4.67
CA LEU A 134 9.63 -17.81 -3.25
C LEU A 134 9.18 -19.05 -2.46
N TYR A 135 9.79 -19.26 -1.30
CA TYR A 135 9.42 -20.29 -0.34
C TYR A 135 8.99 -19.64 0.98
N PRO A 136 8.05 -20.24 1.73
CA PRO A 136 7.72 -19.77 3.07
C PRO A 136 8.97 -19.65 3.95
N GLY A 137 9.08 -18.54 4.65
CA GLY A 137 10.14 -18.35 5.64
C GLY A 137 10.04 -19.40 6.75
N LYS A 138 11.20 -19.79 7.31
CA LYS A 138 11.22 -20.56 8.56
C LYS A 138 10.72 -19.64 9.67
N MET A 139 9.81 -20.14 10.52
CA MET A 139 9.38 -19.39 11.70
C MET A 139 10.61 -19.03 12.54
N SER A 140 10.76 -17.75 12.86
CA SER A 140 11.71 -17.24 13.86
C SER A 140 11.37 -17.82 15.24
N ASN A 141 12.32 -17.76 16.19
CA ASN A 141 12.05 -18.20 17.56
C ASN A 141 10.87 -17.38 18.12
N PRO A 142 9.76 -18.01 18.58
CA PRO A 142 8.54 -17.29 18.94
C PRO A 142 8.72 -16.24 20.03
N ASP A 143 9.74 -16.39 20.87
CA ASP A 143 9.96 -15.57 22.07
C ASP A 143 10.22 -14.08 21.78
N ASP A 144 10.80 -13.75 20.62
CA ASP A 144 11.13 -12.35 20.27
C ASP A 144 9.94 -11.59 19.65
N GLU A 145 8.91 -12.29 19.17
CA GLU A 145 7.78 -11.74 18.39
C GLU A 145 6.42 -12.25 18.89
N GLU A 146 6.36 -12.78 20.12
CA GLU A 146 5.18 -13.49 20.64
C GLU A 146 3.90 -12.67 20.55
N ALA A 147 3.96 -11.38 20.89
CA ALA A 147 2.82 -10.47 20.82
C ALA A 147 2.29 -10.30 19.39
N PHE A 148 3.18 -10.19 18.41
CA PHE A 148 2.79 -10.11 17.00
C PHE A 148 2.14 -11.41 16.55
N TYR A 149 2.78 -12.56 16.79
CA TYR A 149 2.24 -13.85 16.38
C TYR A 149 0.89 -14.16 17.04
N LYS A 150 0.75 -13.85 18.33
CA LYS A 150 -0.53 -13.99 19.04
C LYS A 150 -1.63 -13.16 18.39
N ALA A 151 -1.35 -11.88 18.09
CA ALA A 151 -2.31 -11.03 17.38
C ALA A 151 -2.58 -11.55 15.96
N PHE A 152 -1.54 -11.94 15.21
CA PHE A 152 -1.66 -12.43 13.85
C PHE A 152 -2.50 -13.72 13.76
N MET A 153 -2.48 -14.57 14.80
CA MET A 153 -3.29 -15.79 14.86
C MET A 153 -4.73 -15.54 15.35
N ASP A 154 -5.01 -14.39 15.95
CA ASP A 154 -6.36 -13.98 16.37
C ASP A 154 -7.10 -13.33 15.18
N SER A 155 -8.18 -13.97 14.71
CA SER A 155 -8.98 -13.50 13.58
C SER A 155 -9.64 -12.14 13.80
N GLU A 156 -9.89 -11.78 15.06
CA GLU A 156 -10.53 -10.50 15.39
C GLU A 156 -9.55 -9.35 15.53
N SER A 157 -8.25 -9.65 15.65
CA SER A 157 -7.23 -8.63 15.81
C SER A 157 -7.09 -7.74 14.58
N LEU A 158 -6.75 -6.48 14.83
CA LEU A 158 -6.44 -5.55 13.75
C LEU A 158 -5.21 -5.99 12.95
N THR A 159 -4.23 -6.63 13.60
CA THR A 159 -3.05 -7.21 12.95
C THR A 159 -3.46 -8.23 11.90
N ARG A 160 -4.31 -9.20 12.26
CA ARG A 160 -4.77 -10.22 11.32
C ARG A 160 -5.59 -9.62 10.17
N LYS A 161 -6.49 -8.69 10.48
CA LYS A 161 -7.30 -7.97 9.48
C LYS A 161 -6.43 -7.18 8.50
N ALA A 162 -5.42 -6.45 8.98
CA ALA A 162 -4.52 -5.64 8.16
C ALA A 162 -3.74 -6.50 7.16
N PHE A 163 -3.19 -7.64 7.60
CA PHE A 163 -2.47 -8.55 6.72
C PHE A 163 -3.35 -9.38 5.79
N GLY A 164 -4.68 -9.32 5.94
CA GLY A 164 -5.66 -10.05 5.12
C GLY A 164 -6.52 -9.18 4.20
N SER A 165 -6.42 -7.85 4.30
CA SER A 165 -7.29 -6.90 3.59
C SER A 165 -6.48 -5.81 2.87
N PRO A 166 -6.65 -5.59 1.55
CA PRO A 166 -7.47 -6.36 0.60
C PRO A 166 -7.11 -7.85 0.51
N ALA A 167 -8.08 -8.66 0.08
CA ALA A 167 -7.98 -10.12 0.04
C ALA A 167 -7.14 -10.63 -1.15
N GLY A 168 -6.55 -11.81 -1.01
CA GLY A 168 -5.65 -12.39 -2.02
C GLY A 168 -4.18 -12.26 -1.62
N LEU A 169 -3.30 -12.99 -2.32
CA LEU A 169 -1.87 -13.11 -1.95
C LEU A 169 -1.66 -13.46 -0.46
N GLY A 170 -2.53 -14.32 0.08
CA GLY A 170 -2.52 -14.70 1.50
C GLY A 170 -1.36 -15.63 1.90
N GLY A 171 -0.59 -16.10 0.93
CA GLY A 171 0.57 -16.96 1.13
C GLY A 171 1.54 -16.88 -0.04
N VAL A 172 2.75 -17.38 0.20
CA VAL A 172 3.88 -17.31 -0.75
C VAL A 172 3.59 -17.97 -2.09
N SER A 173 2.75 -19.01 -2.12
CA SER A 173 2.33 -19.66 -3.36
C SER A 173 1.61 -18.71 -4.32
N GLY A 174 0.78 -17.80 -3.80
CA GLY A 174 0.11 -16.78 -4.62
C GLY A 174 1.10 -15.84 -5.28
N MET A 175 2.18 -15.49 -4.57
CA MET A 175 3.24 -14.60 -5.05
C MET A 175 4.13 -15.24 -6.14
N ASN A 176 4.03 -16.55 -6.36
CA ASN A 176 4.75 -17.27 -7.42
C ASN A 176 3.95 -17.36 -8.73
N SER A 177 3.00 -16.44 -8.95
CA SER A 177 2.17 -16.39 -10.16
C SER A 177 2.50 -15.18 -11.05
N PRO A 178 2.42 -15.32 -12.40
CA PRO A 178 2.62 -14.21 -13.33
C PRO A 178 1.72 -12.99 -13.07
N ASP A 179 0.47 -13.23 -12.66
CA ASP A 179 -0.48 -12.16 -12.32
C ASP A 179 0.03 -11.30 -11.15
N SER A 180 0.72 -11.91 -10.19
CA SER A 180 1.29 -11.20 -9.05
C SER A 180 2.50 -10.36 -9.43
N TRP A 181 3.33 -10.85 -10.34
CA TRP A 181 4.51 -10.13 -10.80
C TRP A 181 4.14 -8.95 -11.68
N SER A 182 3.07 -9.08 -12.46
CA SER A 182 2.59 -8.05 -13.38
C SER A 182 1.80 -6.95 -12.68
N ALA A 183 1.26 -7.20 -11.49
CA ALA A 183 0.53 -6.20 -10.73
C ALA A 183 1.45 -5.03 -10.31
N GLY A 184 1.16 -3.81 -10.80
CA GLY A 184 1.90 -2.59 -10.50
C GLY A 184 1.36 -1.34 -11.18
#